data_AF-A0A1H6I7U1-F1
#
_entry.id   AF-A0A1H6I7U1-F1
#
_cell.length_a   1.000
_cell.length_b   1.000
_cell.length_c   1.000
_cell.angle_alpha   90.00
_cell.angle_beta   90.00
_cell.angle_gamma   90.00
#
_symmetry.space_group_name_H-M   'P 1'
#
loop_
_entity.id
_entity.type
_entity.pdbx_description
1 polymer ?
#
loop_
_entity_poly.entity_id
_entity_poly.type
_entity_poly.pdbx_seq_one_letter_code
_entity_poly.pdbx_strand_id
1 'polypeptide(L)'
;MKSILSRFVFSICILSSFYSFAWGLTGHRIVAEIAQHHLSSKAQRNIKKLFGEQKMAYYANWPDFIKSDTTGVWKETSSWHYVNINPQKNFQQFKDSLSIQKSPNLYTQIRILSDKIKDKNVSDKDKKEALIFLIHLVGDLHQPLHVGRAEDLGGNKINVTYFGQNTNLHSLWDSKLVDDQKYTYTEFANLLDVKSKDEVKQIQSGTLEEWLFDSHKIANSIYYQTPKDSKLSYDYNYRFESTLERQLLYGGLRLAKVLNDIFG
;
A
#
# COMPACT_ATOMS: atom_id res chain seq x y z
N MET A 1 -47.36 12.62 41.41
CA MET A 1 -47.86 11.70 40.38
C MET A 1 -47.22 12.07 39.04
N LYS A 2 -46.44 11.12 38.45
CA LYS A 2 -46.13 10.90 37.01
C LYS A 2 -45.71 12.12 36.16
N SER A 3 -44.62 12.18 35.39
CA SER A 3 -43.65 11.21 34.84
C SER A 3 -42.54 12.04 34.17
N ILE A 4 -41.25 11.89 34.51
CA ILE A 4 -40.24 11.10 33.78
C ILE A 4 -40.52 10.96 32.26
N LEU A 5 -39.78 11.67 31.40
CA LEU A 5 -38.94 11.05 30.34
C LEU A 5 -38.16 12.09 29.51
N SER A 6 -36.83 11.96 29.57
CA SER A 6 -35.87 12.05 28.46
C SER A 6 -35.84 13.29 27.55
N ARG A 7 -34.82 14.14 27.76
CA ARG A 7 -34.06 14.79 26.68
C ARG A 7 -32.56 14.71 26.97
N PHE A 8 -32.04 13.50 27.06
CA PHE A 8 -30.62 13.27 26.80
C PHE A 8 -30.47 13.10 25.29
N VAL A 9 -30.17 14.20 24.59
CA VAL A 9 -29.64 14.12 23.23
C VAL A 9 -28.19 13.67 23.37
N PHE A 10 -27.99 12.36 23.45
CA PHE A 10 -26.68 11.76 23.31
C PHE A 10 -26.30 11.90 21.83
N SER A 11 -25.56 12.95 21.49
CA SER A 11 -24.88 13.04 20.20
C SER A 11 -23.84 11.93 20.17
N ILE A 12 -24.23 10.75 19.68
CA ILE A 12 -23.30 9.71 19.27
C ILE A 12 -22.61 10.25 18.02
N CYS A 13 -21.47 10.91 18.23
CA CYS A 13 -20.47 11.06 17.19
C CYS A 13 -19.97 9.65 16.87
N ILE A 14 -20.55 9.02 15.85
CA ILE A 14 -19.93 7.86 15.21
C ILE A 14 -18.65 8.41 14.56
N LEU A 15 -17.54 8.37 15.31
CA LEU A 15 -16.20 8.36 14.74
C LEU A 15 -16.07 7.03 14.01
N SER A 16 -16.66 6.93 12.83
CA SER A 16 -16.26 5.94 11.86
C SER A 16 -14.86 6.34 11.43
N SER A 17 -13.87 5.81 12.15
CA SER A 17 -12.49 5.76 11.69
C SER A 17 -12.54 5.06 10.34
N PHE A 18 -12.45 5.83 9.26
CA PHE A 18 -12.18 5.29 7.95
C PHE A 18 -10.76 4.71 8.05
N TYR A 19 -10.68 3.42 8.34
CA TYR A 19 -9.44 2.67 8.22
C TYR A 19 -9.10 2.67 6.74
N SER A 20 -8.21 3.59 6.34
CA SER A 20 -7.43 3.46 5.11
C SER A 20 -6.53 2.26 5.34
N PHE A 21 -7.04 1.11 4.91
CA PHE A 21 -6.24 -0.06 4.64
C PHE A 21 -5.44 0.24 3.38
N ALA A 22 -4.25 -0.33 3.28
CA ALA A 22 -3.49 -0.22 2.06
C ALA A 22 -4.08 -1.09 0.96
N TRP A 23 -3.26 -1.59 0.02
CA TRP A 23 -3.74 -2.71 -0.81
C TRP A 23 -4.50 -3.68 0.10
N GLY A 24 -5.69 -4.08 -0.31
CA GLY A 24 -6.48 -5.02 0.47
C GLY A 24 -5.68 -6.30 0.71
N LEU A 25 -6.22 -7.17 1.57
CA LEU A 25 -5.52 -8.39 2.01
C LEU A 25 -4.92 -9.20 0.87
N THR A 26 -5.64 -9.27 -0.26
CA THR A 26 -5.23 -9.95 -1.49
C THR A 26 -4.04 -9.25 -2.16
N GLY A 27 -4.09 -7.92 -2.33
CA GLY A 27 -3.06 -7.15 -3.02
C GLY A 27 -1.69 -7.23 -2.33
N HIS A 28 -1.63 -7.10 -1.01
CA HIS A 28 -0.37 -7.27 -0.26
C HIS A 28 0.25 -8.64 -0.40
N ARG A 29 -0.60 -9.67 -0.42
CA ARG A 29 -0.13 -11.05 -0.60
C ARG A 29 0.39 -11.28 -2.01
N ILE A 30 -0.25 -10.70 -3.03
CA ILE A 30 0.23 -10.75 -4.41
C ILE A 30 1.62 -10.10 -4.52
N VAL A 31 1.77 -8.86 -4.02
CA VAL A 31 3.05 -8.14 -4.02
C VAL A 31 4.14 -8.95 -3.32
N ALA A 32 3.84 -9.51 -2.14
CA ALA A 32 4.80 -10.31 -1.39
C ALA A 32 5.16 -11.64 -2.07
N GLU A 33 4.20 -12.32 -2.72
CA GLU A 33 4.46 -13.58 -3.44
C GLU A 33 5.32 -13.33 -4.69
N ILE A 34 5.00 -12.31 -5.50
CA ILE A 34 5.83 -11.89 -6.64
C ILE A 34 7.24 -11.53 -6.15
N ALA A 35 7.35 -10.75 -5.06
CA ALA A 35 8.67 -10.41 -4.53
C ALA A 35 9.48 -11.65 -4.12
N GLN A 36 8.81 -12.66 -3.54
CA GLN A 36 9.42 -13.91 -3.09
C GLN A 36 10.02 -14.71 -4.26
N HIS A 37 9.39 -14.69 -5.44
CA HIS A 37 9.89 -15.37 -6.65
C HIS A 37 11.19 -14.75 -7.20
N HIS A 38 11.40 -13.46 -6.96
CA HIS A 38 12.52 -12.68 -7.52
C HIS A 38 13.67 -12.42 -6.52
N LEU A 39 13.66 -13.08 -5.36
CA LEU A 39 14.78 -12.99 -4.43
C LEU A 39 16.00 -13.76 -4.95
N SER A 40 17.16 -13.13 -4.84
CA SER A 40 18.45 -13.81 -4.96
C SER A 40 18.58 -14.88 -3.88
N SER A 41 19.35 -15.93 -4.14
CA SER A 41 19.55 -17.00 -3.16
C SER A 41 20.16 -16.49 -1.85
N LYS A 42 20.96 -15.40 -1.89
CA LYS A 42 21.54 -14.79 -0.69
C LYS A 42 20.47 -14.03 0.10
N ALA A 43 19.63 -13.23 -0.57
CA ALA A 43 18.51 -12.56 0.08
C ALA A 43 17.53 -13.55 0.71
N GLN A 44 17.16 -14.61 -0.04
CA GLN A 44 16.27 -15.66 0.45
C GLN A 44 16.79 -16.33 1.73
N ARG A 45 18.09 -16.69 1.77
CA ARG A 45 18.70 -17.28 2.97
C ARG A 45 18.70 -16.34 4.17
N ASN A 46 18.95 -15.05 3.96
CA ASN A 46 19.00 -14.07 5.05
C ASN A 46 17.59 -13.73 5.57
N ILE A 47 16.59 -13.61 4.70
CA ILE A 47 15.19 -13.46 5.10
C ILE A 47 14.71 -14.71 5.86
N LYS A 48 15.10 -15.91 5.42
CA LYS A 48 14.79 -17.17 6.12
C LYS A 48 15.29 -17.19 7.58
N LYS A 49 16.42 -16.54 7.90
CA LYS A 49 16.90 -16.43 9.29
C LYS A 49 15.94 -15.64 10.19
N LEU A 50 15.26 -14.63 9.63
CA LEU A 50 14.31 -13.80 10.37
C LEU A 50 12.90 -14.43 10.43
N PHE A 51 12.47 -15.03 9.32
CA PHE A 51 11.10 -15.53 9.16
C PHE A 51 10.93 -17.03 9.42
N GLY A 52 12.02 -17.80 9.49
CA GLY A 52 11.95 -19.25 9.52
C GLY A 52 11.38 -19.80 8.21
N GLU A 53 10.53 -20.82 8.30
CA GLU A 53 9.87 -21.42 7.13
C GLU A 53 8.64 -20.64 6.64
N GLN A 54 8.28 -19.54 7.31
CA GLN A 54 7.10 -18.76 6.96
C GLN A 54 7.35 -17.87 5.72
N LYS A 55 6.38 -17.86 4.79
CA LYS A 55 6.41 -17.01 3.59
C LYS A 55 6.19 -15.52 3.90
N MET A 56 6.72 -14.63 3.05
CA MET A 56 6.49 -13.17 3.17
C MET A 56 5.00 -12.80 3.11
N ALA A 57 4.21 -13.45 2.25
CA ALA A 57 2.77 -13.21 2.12
C ALA A 57 1.96 -13.41 3.41
N TYR A 58 2.46 -14.23 4.36
CA TYR A 58 1.84 -14.38 5.67
C TYR A 58 1.94 -13.10 6.51
N TYR A 59 3.10 -12.46 6.48
CA TYR A 59 3.36 -11.25 7.25
C TYR A 59 2.87 -9.97 6.56
N ALA A 60 2.62 -10.03 5.24
CA ALA A 60 2.36 -8.85 4.42
C ALA A 60 1.18 -7.98 4.90
N ASN A 61 0.21 -8.53 5.62
CA ASN A 61 -0.95 -7.78 6.14
C ASN A 61 -0.84 -7.41 7.63
N TRP A 62 0.21 -7.86 8.34
CA TRP A 62 0.34 -7.62 9.78
C TRP A 62 0.34 -6.13 10.14
N PRO A 63 1.00 -5.22 9.39
CA PRO A 63 0.94 -3.78 9.66
C PRO A 63 -0.47 -3.15 9.62
N ASP A 64 -1.39 -3.74 8.85
CA ASP A 64 -2.79 -3.31 8.87
C ASP A 64 -3.55 -3.88 10.06
N PHE A 65 -3.24 -5.12 10.47
CA PHE A 65 -3.90 -5.76 11.61
C PHE A 65 -3.57 -5.09 12.95
N ILE A 66 -2.34 -4.61 13.13
CA ILE A 66 -1.92 -3.93 14.36
C ILE A 66 -2.59 -2.56 14.55
N LYS A 67 -3.21 -1.98 13.52
CA LYS A 67 -4.03 -0.76 13.67
C LYS A 67 -5.25 -1.00 14.58
N SER A 68 -5.65 -2.25 14.80
CA SER A 68 -6.69 -2.65 15.75
C SER A 68 -6.19 -2.82 17.19
N ASP A 69 -4.88 -2.67 17.43
CA ASP A 69 -4.32 -2.75 18.79
C ASP A 69 -4.88 -1.63 19.69
N THR A 70 -5.39 -2.02 20.86
CA THR A 70 -5.99 -1.08 21.82
C THR A 70 -4.98 -0.54 22.83
N THR A 71 -3.73 -1.03 22.83
CA THR A 71 -2.69 -0.56 23.76
C THR A 71 -2.07 0.77 23.33
N GLY A 72 -2.21 1.11 22.05
CA GLY A 72 -1.76 2.38 21.47
C GLY A 72 -0.28 2.38 21.04
N VAL A 73 0.43 1.27 21.23
CA VAL A 73 1.85 1.12 20.85
C VAL A 73 2.06 1.36 19.35
N TRP A 74 1.08 1.00 18.52
CA TRP A 74 1.15 1.10 17.06
C TRP A 74 0.43 2.31 16.47
N LYS A 75 -0.12 3.21 17.30
CA LYS A 75 -0.97 4.30 16.81
C LYS A 75 -0.26 5.17 15.77
N GLU A 76 1.01 5.47 16.00
CA GLU A 76 1.84 6.31 15.13
C GLU A 76 2.09 5.68 13.75
N THR A 77 2.03 4.35 13.64
CA THR A 77 2.32 3.66 12.37
C THR A 77 1.22 3.85 11.34
N SER A 78 0.02 4.29 11.74
CA SER A 78 -1.08 4.59 10.82
C SER A 78 -0.69 5.61 9.76
N SER A 79 0.12 6.61 10.13
CA SER A 79 0.61 7.64 9.21
C SER A 79 1.64 7.13 8.20
N TRP A 80 2.24 5.96 8.45
CA TRP A 80 3.32 5.40 7.63
C TRP A 80 2.81 4.86 6.29
N HIS A 81 1.51 4.60 6.16
CA HIS A 81 0.95 3.91 4.99
C HIS A 81 0.79 4.80 3.76
N TYR A 82 0.87 6.13 3.90
CA TYR A 82 0.63 7.05 2.79
C TYR A 82 1.58 8.23 2.82
N VAL A 83 1.64 8.96 1.70
CA VAL A 83 2.20 10.30 1.63
C VAL A 83 1.26 11.19 0.82
N ASN A 84 0.89 12.32 1.41
CA ASN A 84 -0.06 13.24 0.77
C ASN A 84 0.69 14.35 0.03
N ILE A 85 0.53 14.39 -1.30
CA ILE A 85 1.13 15.40 -2.18
C ILE A 85 0.05 15.90 -3.16
N ASN A 86 -0.06 17.21 -3.29
CA ASN A 86 -0.98 17.80 -4.27
C ASN A 86 -0.58 17.39 -5.70
N PRO A 87 -1.53 17.30 -6.65
CA PRO A 87 -1.24 16.88 -8.02
C PRO A 87 -0.08 17.64 -8.67
N GLN A 88 0.97 16.93 -9.04
CA GLN A 88 2.17 17.47 -9.69
C GLN A 88 2.50 16.66 -10.94
N LYS A 89 2.77 17.39 -12.04
CA LYS A 89 3.10 16.80 -13.35
C LYS A 89 4.60 16.66 -13.57
N ASN A 90 5.42 17.37 -12.80
CA ASN A 90 6.86 17.42 -12.96
C ASN A 90 7.55 16.65 -11.83
N PHE A 91 8.51 15.79 -12.17
CA PHE A 91 9.22 14.96 -11.20
C PHE A 91 10.03 15.78 -10.20
N GLN A 92 10.69 16.86 -10.63
CA GLN A 92 11.50 17.68 -9.73
C GLN A 92 10.63 18.35 -8.66
N GLN A 93 9.48 18.90 -9.05
CA GLN A 93 8.51 19.47 -8.08
C GLN A 93 8.01 18.42 -7.07
N PHE A 94 7.75 17.20 -7.55
CA PHE A 94 7.34 16.07 -6.71
C PHE A 94 8.43 15.65 -5.74
N LYS A 95 9.66 15.53 -6.22
CA LYS A 95 10.83 15.22 -5.40
C LYS A 95 11.08 16.29 -4.34
N ASP A 96 10.98 17.57 -4.70
CA ASP A 96 11.12 18.68 -3.76
C ASP A 96 10.04 18.60 -2.67
N SER A 97 8.80 18.34 -3.06
CA SER A 97 7.66 18.18 -2.15
C SER A 97 7.79 16.96 -1.22
N LEU A 98 8.37 15.87 -1.70
CA LEU A 98 8.71 14.70 -0.88
C LEU A 98 9.82 15.01 0.12
N SER A 99 10.86 15.72 -0.32
CA SER A 99 12.06 15.98 0.50
C SER A 99 11.79 16.87 1.72
N ILE A 100 10.77 17.72 1.65
CA ILE A 100 10.36 18.60 2.76
C ILE A 100 9.42 17.90 3.77
N GLN A 101 8.98 16.67 3.51
CA GLN A 101 8.12 15.93 4.43
C GLN A 101 8.90 15.55 5.69
N LYS A 102 8.57 16.18 6.83
CA LYS A 102 9.26 15.94 8.11
C LYS A 102 8.60 14.89 8.99
N SER A 103 7.30 14.70 8.87
CA SER A 103 6.55 13.73 9.67
C SER A 103 6.76 12.29 9.16
N PRO A 104 6.62 11.27 10.02
CA PRO A 104 6.53 9.89 9.59
C PRO A 104 5.47 9.71 8.50
N ASN A 105 5.87 9.10 7.39
CA ASN A 105 5.02 8.80 6.24
C ASN A 105 5.66 7.68 5.42
N LEU A 106 4.97 7.25 4.37
CA LEU A 106 5.41 6.18 3.49
C LEU A 106 6.85 6.32 3.00
N TYR A 107 7.21 7.50 2.49
CA TYR A 107 8.53 7.77 1.97
C TYR A 107 9.61 7.76 3.05
N THR A 108 9.37 8.41 4.19
CA THR A 108 10.37 8.48 5.27
C THR A 108 10.58 7.13 5.94
N GLN A 109 9.51 6.34 6.12
CA GLN A 109 9.56 5.07 6.82
C GLN A 109 10.18 3.95 5.99
N ILE A 110 9.94 3.89 4.67
CA ILE A 110 10.64 2.94 3.80
C ILE A 110 12.16 3.10 3.93
N ARG A 111 12.67 4.34 3.99
CA ARG A 111 14.10 4.64 4.16
C ARG A 111 14.61 4.23 5.54
N ILE A 112 13.94 4.68 6.60
CA ILE A 112 14.33 4.38 7.99
C ILE A 112 14.34 2.88 8.27
N LEU A 113 13.30 2.16 7.83
CA LEU A 113 13.21 0.71 8.01
C LEU A 113 14.28 -0.03 7.21
N SER A 114 14.55 0.41 5.98
CA SER A 114 15.65 -0.15 5.17
C SER A 114 17.00 -0.01 5.87
N ASP A 115 17.29 1.15 6.45
CA ASP A 115 18.53 1.39 7.18
C ASP A 115 18.59 0.59 8.50
N LYS A 116 17.47 0.52 9.23
CA LYS A 116 17.33 -0.28 10.46
C LYS A 116 17.61 -1.77 10.22
N ILE A 117 17.18 -2.31 9.08
CA ILE A 117 17.45 -3.72 8.73
C ILE A 117 18.94 -3.96 8.44
N LYS A 118 19.62 -2.99 7.80
CA LYS A 118 21.04 -3.09 7.46
C LYS A 118 21.97 -2.91 8.66
N ASP A 119 21.52 -2.20 9.71
CA ASP A 119 22.34 -1.94 10.89
C ASP A 119 22.66 -3.24 11.65
N LYS A 120 23.95 -3.50 11.89
CA LYS A 120 24.43 -4.70 12.58
C LYS A 120 24.12 -4.67 14.09
N ASN A 121 23.87 -3.51 14.66
CA ASN A 121 23.58 -3.33 16.09
C ASN A 121 22.10 -3.54 16.43
N VAL A 122 21.23 -3.59 15.43
CA VAL A 122 19.80 -3.83 15.62
C VAL A 122 19.54 -5.33 15.81
N SER A 123 18.71 -5.68 16.80
CA SER A 123 18.36 -7.06 17.11
C SER A 123 17.61 -7.75 15.98
N ASP A 124 17.73 -9.07 15.85
CA ASP A 124 16.99 -9.83 14.82
C ASP A 124 15.46 -9.69 14.98
N LYS A 125 14.97 -9.51 16.21
CA LYS A 125 13.55 -9.23 16.47
C LYS A 125 13.13 -7.89 15.83
N ASP A 126 13.91 -6.84 16.06
CA ASP A 126 13.61 -5.51 15.53
C ASP A 126 13.81 -5.43 14.01
N LYS A 127 14.76 -6.20 13.47
CA LYS A 127 14.92 -6.37 12.01
C LYS A 127 13.76 -7.11 11.39
N LYS A 128 13.26 -8.15 12.07
CA LYS A 128 12.08 -8.90 11.62
C LYS A 128 10.87 -7.97 11.54
N GLU A 129 10.61 -7.22 12.59
CA GLU A 129 9.52 -6.24 12.61
C GLU A 129 9.69 -5.17 11.51
N ALA A 130 10.90 -4.62 11.37
CA ALA A 130 11.18 -3.64 10.33
C ALA A 130 10.99 -4.21 8.91
N LEU A 131 11.37 -5.47 8.69
CA LEU A 131 11.16 -6.18 7.43
C LEU A 131 9.67 -6.38 7.13
N ILE A 132 8.86 -6.71 8.14
CA ILE A 132 7.40 -6.87 7.97
C ILE A 132 6.78 -5.55 7.52
N PHE A 133 7.11 -4.43 8.18
CA PHE A 133 6.67 -3.11 7.73
C PHE A 133 7.18 -2.76 6.35
N LEU A 134 8.46 -3.02 6.05
CA LEU A 134 9.04 -2.69 4.75
C LEU A 134 8.32 -3.44 3.60
N ILE A 135 8.01 -4.72 3.79
CA ILE A 135 7.23 -5.52 2.81
C ILE A 135 5.87 -4.86 2.53
N HIS A 136 5.17 -4.47 3.59
CA HIS A 136 3.85 -3.84 3.48
C HIS A 136 3.94 -2.48 2.79
N LEU A 137 4.80 -1.58 3.30
CA LEU A 137 4.93 -0.21 2.80
C LEU A 137 5.40 -0.13 1.35
N VAL A 138 6.25 -1.04 0.86
CA VAL A 138 6.57 -1.06 -0.58
C VAL A 138 5.36 -1.52 -1.41
N GLY A 139 4.47 -2.33 -0.84
CA GLY A 139 3.14 -2.59 -1.40
C GLY A 139 2.31 -1.30 -1.46
N ASP A 140 2.14 -0.61 -0.34
CA ASP A 140 1.39 0.67 -0.23
C ASP A 140 1.87 1.69 -1.25
N LEU A 141 3.18 1.82 -1.44
CA LEU A 141 3.79 2.70 -2.44
C LEU A 141 3.18 2.52 -3.82
N HIS A 142 2.83 1.28 -4.16
CA HIS A 142 2.27 0.93 -5.45
C HIS A 142 0.74 1.00 -5.49
N GLN A 143 0.05 1.25 -4.37
CA GLN A 143 -1.36 1.65 -4.42
C GLN A 143 -1.40 3.15 -4.80
N PRO A 144 -1.86 3.54 -6.00
CA PRO A 144 -1.75 4.93 -6.46
C PRO A 144 -2.26 5.98 -5.46
N LEU A 145 -3.40 5.72 -4.82
CA LEU A 145 -4.06 6.65 -3.92
C LEU A 145 -3.37 6.79 -2.55
N HIS A 146 -2.37 5.94 -2.24
CA HIS A 146 -1.46 6.11 -1.10
C HIS A 146 -0.41 7.20 -1.34
N VAL A 147 -0.23 7.58 -2.61
CA VAL A 147 0.56 8.75 -3.04
C VAL A 147 -0.38 9.85 -3.57
N GLY A 148 -1.55 9.95 -2.92
CA GLY A 148 -2.65 10.83 -3.26
C GLY A 148 -2.56 12.21 -2.61
N ARG A 149 -3.69 12.92 -2.56
CA ARG A 149 -3.77 14.29 -2.05
C ARG A 149 -4.45 14.34 -0.67
N ALA A 150 -4.05 15.31 0.15
CA ALA A 150 -4.55 15.44 1.53
C ALA A 150 -6.04 15.82 1.61
N GLU A 151 -6.52 16.64 0.66
CA GLU A 151 -7.88 17.22 0.70
C GLU A 151 -8.99 16.17 0.77
N ASP A 152 -8.80 15.03 0.10
CA ASP A 152 -9.74 13.91 0.08
C ASP A 152 -9.25 12.67 0.83
N LEU A 153 -8.16 12.80 1.59
CA LEU A 153 -7.50 11.71 2.32
C LEU A 153 -7.15 10.54 1.38
N GLY A 154 -6.52 10.83 0.24
CA GLY A 154 -6.19 9.80 -0.74
C GLY A 154 -7.43 9.17 -1.39
N GLY A 155 -8.48 9.95 -1.66
CA GLY A 155 -9.73 9.45 -2.24
C GLY A 155 -10.72 8.82 -1.25
N ASN A 156 -10.40 8.72 0.04
CA ASN A 156 -11.34 8.21 1.06
C ASN A 156 -12.61 9.07 1.17
N LYS A 157 -12.53 10.38 0.86
CA LYS A 157 -13.69 11.30 0.84
C LYS A 157 -14.40 11.38 -0.51
N ILE A 158 -13.95 10.64 -1.53
CA ILE A 158 -14.61 10.57 -2.83
C ILE A 158 -15.54 9.36 -2.82
N ASN A 159 -16.81 9.61 -2.50
CA ASN A 159 -17.84 8.59 -2.56
C ASN A 159 -18.08 8.18 -4.03
N VAL A 160 -18.24 6.89 -4.25
CA VAL A 160 -18.62 6.31 -5.55
C VAL A 160 -19.56 5.13 -5.31
N THR A 161 -20.27 4.72 -6.34
CA THR A 161 -21.04 3.47 -6.33
C THR A 161 -20.37 2.49 -7.26
N TYR A 162 -20.15 1.25 -6.83
CA TYR A 162 -19.59 0.19 -7.67
C TYR A 162 -20.53 -1.01 -7.68
N PHE A 163 -21.03 -1.40 -8.86
CA PHE A 163 -22.10 -2.39 -9.01
C PHE A 163 -23.32 -2.13 -8.11
N GLY A 164 -23.74 -0.87 -8.02
CA GLY A 164 -24.88 -0.46 -7.20
C GLY A 164 -24.61 -0.39 -5.68
N GLN A 165 -23.42 -0.77 -5.22
CA GLN A 165 -23.02 -0.71 -3.80
C GLN A 165 -22.22 0.56 -3.51
N ASN A 166 -22.57 1.25 -2.42
CA ASN A 166 -21.83 2.44 -1.98
C ASN A 166 -20.44 2.07 -1.45
N THR A 167 -19.43 2.85 -1.84
CA THR A 167 -18.06 2.75 -1.35
C THR A 167 -17.36 4.11 -1.52
N ASN A 168 -16.04 4.16 -1.32
CA ASN A 168 -15.22 5.31 -1.66
C ASN A 168 -14.12 4.89 -2.64
N LEU A 169 -13.54 5.87 -3.33
CA LEU A 169 -12.54 5.66 -4.38
C LEU A 169 -11.29 4.92 -3.86
N HIS A 170 -10.87 5.21 -2.64
CA HIS A 170 -9.72 4.55 -2.01
C HIS A 170 -9.98 3.04 -1.83
N SER A 171 -11.07 2.70 -1.13
CA SER A 171 -11.44 1.30 -0.88
C SER A 171 -11.77 0.51 -2.17
N LEU A 172 -12.24 1.19 -3.22
CA LEU A 172 -12.41 0.58 -4.54
C LEU A 172 -11.08 0.09 -5.10
N TRP A 173 -10.06 0.94 -5.08
CA TRP A 173 -8.72 0.62 -5.57
C TRP A 173 -7.96 -0.35 -4.67
N ASP A 174 -8.03 -0.19 -3.35
CA ASP A 174 -7.37 -1.09 -2.40
C ASP A 174 -7.80 -2.54 -2.59
N SER A 175 -9.12 -2.76 -2.61
CA SER A 175 -9.68 -4.09 -2.40
C SER A 175 -10.61 -4.52 -3.53
N LYS A 176 -11.63 -3.72 -3.85
CA LYS A 176 -12.74 -4.19 -4.69
C LYS A 176 -12.32 -4.56 -6.11
N LEU A 177 -11.46 -3.77 -6.75
CA LEU A 177 -10.97 -4.09 -8.10
C LEU A 177 -10.08 -5.34 -8.11
N VAL A 178 -9.31 -5.57 -7.05
CA VAL A 178 -8.45 -6.76 -6.91
C VAL A 178 -9.30 -8.00 -6.65
N ASP A 179 -10.23 -7.93 -5.70
CA ASP A 179 -11.08 -9.04 -5.28
C ASP A 179 -12.12 -9.42 -6.34
N ASP A 180 -12.44 -8.51 -7.27
CA ASP A 180 -13.31 -8.77 -8.41
C ASP A 180 -12.67 -9.63 -9.49
N GLN A 181 -11.34 -9.76 -9.49
CA GLN A 181 -10.63 -10.68 -10.38
C GLN A 181 -10.84 -12.15 -9.99
N LYS A 182 -11.31 -12.39 -8.75
CA LYS A 182 -11.62 -13.73 -8.20
C LYS A 182 -10.47 -14.73 -8.16
N TYR A 183 -9.25 -14.32 -8.47
CA TYR A 183 -8.05 -15.13 -8.26
C TYR A 183 -7.67 -15.16 -6.78
N THR A 184 -7.18 -16.31 -6.33
CA THR A 184 -6.37 -16.35 -5.11
C THR A 184 -5.09 -15.53 -5.30
N TYR A 185 -4.47 -15.08 -4.20
CA TYR A 185 -3.24 -14.28 -4.30
C TYR A 185 -2.11 -15.01 -5.04
N THR A 186 -2.01 -16.34 -4.92
CA THR A 186 -1.01 -17.14 -5.64
C THR A 186 -1.31 -17.28 -7.12
N GLU A 187 -2.58 -17.50 -7.50
CA GLU A 187 -2.97 -17.56 -8.92
C GLU A 187 -2.71 -16.22 -9.58
N PHE A 188 -3.10 -15.13 -8.93
CA PHE A 188 -2.91 -13.81 -9.50
C PHE A 188 -1.42 -13.45 -9.62
N ALA A 189 -0.62 -13.71 -8.58
CA ALA A 189 0.83 -13.52 -8.64
C ALA A 189 1.46 -14.28 -9.83
N ASN A 190 1.08 -15.54 -10.04
CA ASN A 190 1.60 -16.35 -11.15
C ASN A 190 1.15 -15.85 -12.53
N LEU A 191 -0.07 -15.32 -12.64
CA LEU A 191 -0.57 -14.73 -13.88
C LEU A 191 0.18 -13.44 -14.24
N LEU A 192 0.52 -12.62 -13.25
CA LEU A 192 1.21 -11.34 -13.45
C LEU A 192 2.71 -11.51 -13.69
N ASP A 193 3.34 -12.50 -13.05
CA ASP A 193 4.79 -12.70 -13.02
C ASP A 193 5.32 -13.43 -14.26
N VAL A 194 5.14 -12.79 -15.42
CA VAL A 194 5.48 -13.35 -16.75
C VAL A 194 6.55 -12.57 -17.50
N LYS A 195 7.18 -11.58 -16.85
CA LYS A 195 8.16 -10.67 -17.47
C LYS A 195 9.51 -11.34 -17.68
N SER A 196 10.16 -10.99 -18.80
CA SER A 196 11.54 -11.40 -19.07
C SER A 196 12.51 -10.75 -18.08
N LYS A 197 13.73 -11.30 -17.95
CA LYS A 197 14.76 -10.76 -17.05
C LYS A 197 15.10 -9.30 -17.35
N ASP A 198 15.12 -8.90 -18.62
CA ASP A 198 15.43 -7.54 -19.03
C ASP A 198 14.29 -6.57 -18.68
N GLU A 199 13.03 -6.98 -18.90
CA GLU A 199 11.87 -6.21 -18.45
C GLU A 199 11.85 -6.05 -16.93
N VAL A 200 12.12 -7.12 -16.18
CA VAL A 200 12.22 -7.06 -14.70
C VAL A 200 13.29 -6.05 -14.28
N LYS A 201 14.49 -6.12 -14.87
CA LYS A 201 15.58 -5.17 -14.58
C LYS A 201 15.18 -3.72 -14.87
N GLN A 202 14.44 -3.49 -15.95
CA GLN A 202 13.94 -2.17 -16.28
C GLN A 202 12.90 -1.67 -15.26
N ILE A 203 11.95 -2.52 -14.86
CA ILE A 203 10.91 -2.20 -13.87
C ILE A 203 11.53 -1.88 -12.50
N GLN A 204 12.58 -2.62 -12.12
CA GLN A 204 13.35 -2.46 -10.90
C GLN A 204 14.34 -1.28 -10.92
N SER A 205 14.51 -0.62 -12.06
CA SER A 205 15.41 0.54 -12.16
C SER A 205 14.77 1.79 -11.55
N GLY A 206 15.61 2.79 -11.30
CA GLY A 206 15.20 4.07 -10.75
C GLY A 206 15.29 4.16 -9.22
N THR A 207 14.87 5.31 -8.69
CA THR A 207 14.90 5.62 -7.25
C THR A 207 13.53 5.46 -6.60
N LEU A 208 13.51 5.47 -5.26
CA LEU A 208 12.27 5.43 -4.48
C LEU A 208 11.32 6.60 -4.84
N GLU A 209 11.89 7.79 -5.05
CA GLU A 209 11.14 8.98 -5.45
C GLU A 209 10.53 8.82 -6.85
N GLU A 210 11.23 8.18 -7.78
CA GLU A 210 10.70 7.91 -9.13
C GLU A 210 9.55 6.90 -9.08
N TRP A 211 9.63 5.88 -8.22
CA TRP A 211 8.54 4.93 -8.03
C TRP A 211 7.32 5.57 -7.35
N LEU A 212 7.52 6.41 -6.34
CA LEU A 212 6.46 7.21 -5.74
C LEU A 212 5.81 8.14 -6.78
N PHE A 213 6.62 8.78 -7.62
CA PHE A 213 6.12 9.67 -8.67
C PHE A 213 5.31 8.91 -9.73
N ASP A 214 5.70 7.67 -10.03
CA ASP A 214 4.94 6.78 -10.91
C ASP A 214 3.52 6.54 -10.38
N SER A 215 3.39 6.16 -9.11
CA SER A 215 2.09 6.02 -8.43
C SER A 215 1.32 7.33 -8.37
N HIS A 216 1.99 8.45 -8.10
CA HIS A 216 1.36 9.78 -8.05
C HIS A 216 0.75 10.19 -9.40
N LYS A 217 1.42 9.93 -10.52
CA LYS A 217 0.86 10.18 -11.86
C LYS A 217 -0.40 9.35 -12.10
N ILE A 218 -0.39 8.08 -11.67
CA ILE A 218 -1.55 7.21 -11.80
C ILE A 218 -2.69 7.73 -10.92
N ALA A 219 -2.41 8.15 -9.68
CA ALA A 219 -3.40 8.78 -8.80
C ALA A 219 -4.06 9.99 -9.45
N ASN A 220 -3.27 10.87 -10.08
CA ASN A 220 -3.79 12.04 -10.80
C ASN A 220 -4.72 11.64 -11.97
N SER A 221 -4.40 10.56 -12.68
CA SER A 221 -5.27 10.00 -13.74
C SER A 221 -6.57 9.44 -13.16
N ILE A 222 -6.49 8.72 -12.04
CA ILE A 222 -7.66 8.17 -11.33
C ILE A 222 -8.59 9.29 -10.87
N TYR A 223 -8.05 10.33 -10.21
CA TYR A 223 -8.84 11.48 -9.77
C TYR A 223 -9.53 12.19 -10.93
N TYR A 224 -8.82 12.40 -12.04
CA TYR A 224 -9.37 13.07 -13.22
C TYR A 224 -10.52 12.27 -13.84
N GLN A 225 -10.39 10.94 -13.90
CA GLN A 225 -11.35 10.07 -14.56
C GLN A 225 -12.48 9.55 -13.66
N THR A 226 -12.40 9.83 -12.36
CA THR A 226 -13.37 9.33 -11.37
C THR A 226 -13.91 10.47 -10.49
N PRO A 227 -14.76 11.36 -11.03
CA PRO A 227 -15.42 12.39 -10.25
C PRO A 227 -16.22 11.81 -9.08
N LYS A 228 -16.45 12.63 -8.06
CA LYS A 228 -17.30 12.28 -6.92
C LYS A 228 -18.70 11.84 -7.39
N ASP A 229 -19.26 10.85 -6.69
CA ASP A 229 -20.57 10.26 -6.93
C ASP A 229 -20.70 9.52 -8.28
N SER A 230 -19.57 9.18 -8.90
CA SER A 230 -19.52 8.33 -10.09
C SER A 230 -20.16 6.95 -9.82
N LYS A 231 -20.91 6.47 -10.82
CA LYS A 231 -21.50 5.12 -10.82
C LYS A 231 -20.67 4.22 -11.73
N LEU A 232 -19.97 3.29 -11.12
CA LEU A 232 -18.91 2.49 -11.72
C LEU A 232 -19.37 1.04 -11.85
N SER A 233 -18.94 0.38 -12.93
CA SER A 233 -19.30 -1.01 -13.22
C SER A 233 -18.18 -1.70 -14.01
N TYR A 234 -18.54 -2.67 -14.85
CA TYR A 234 -17.62 -3.39 -15.73
C TYR A 234 -16.71 -2.48 -16.55
N ASP A 235 -17.23 -1.33 -17.02
CA ASP A 235 -16.48 -0.36 -17.82
C ASP A 235 -15.28 0.25 -17.07
N TYR A 236 -15.42 0.42 -15.75
CA TYR A 236 -14.35 0.96 -14.91
C TYR A 236 -13.25 -0.07 -14.69
N ASN A 237 -13.64 -1.32 -14.37
CA ASN A 237 -12.68 -2.41 -14.22
C ASN A 237 -11.91 -2.62 -15.53
N TYR A 238 -12.60 -2.77 -16.66
CA TYR A 238 -11.98 -2.91 -17.99
C TYR A 238 -10.98 -1.79 -18.31
N ARG A 239 -11.29 -0.55 -17.93
CA ARG A 239 -10.42 0.61 -18.18
C ARG A 239 -9.14 0.56 -17.35
N PHE A 240 -9.23 0.14 -16.09
CA PHE A 240 -8.13 0.25 -15.13
C PHE A 240 -7.45 -1.08 -14.79
N GLU A 241 -7.95 -2.21 -15.27
CA GLU A 241 -7.41 -3.55 -15.01
C GLU A 241 -5.92 -3.63 -15.32
N SER A 242 -5.50 -3.24 -16.53
CA SER A 242 -4.08 -3.22 -16.90
C SER A 242 -3.21 -2.33 -15.99
N THR A 243 -3.79 -1.25 -15.46
CA THR A 243 -3.10 -0.36 -14.50
C THR A 243 -3.00 -1.00 -13.12
N LEU A 244 -4.06 -1.65 -12.66
CA LEU A 244 -4.11 -2.40 -11.41
C LEU A 244 -3.07 -3.52 -11.42
N GLU A 245 -3.11 -4.37 -12.43
CA GLU A 245 -2.18 -5.49 -12.63
C GLU A 245 -0.73 -5.02 -12.69
N ARG A 246 -0.47 -3.94 -13.44
CA ARG A 246 0.85 -3.31 -13.49
C ARG A 246 1.33 -2.90 -12.11
N GLN A 247 0.50 -2.24 -11.30
CA GLN A 247 0.91 -1.79 -9.98
C GLN A 247 1.21 -2.94 -9.02
N LEU A 248 0.41 -4.02 -9.05
CA LEU A 248 0.67 -5.24 -8.26
C LEU A 248 2.00 -5.90 -8.66
N LEU A 249 2.22 -6.06 -9.98
CA LEU A 249 3.47 -6.60 -10.52
C LEU A 249 4.68 -5.72 -10.17
N TYR A 250 4.58 -4.42 -10.39
CA TYR A 250 5.66 -3.47 -10.14
C TYR A 250 6.00 -3.42 -8.65
N GLY A 251 4.98 -3.47 -7.78
CA GLY A 251 5.15 -3.58 -6.34
C GLY A 251 5.96 -4.79 -5.94
N GLY A 252 5.62 -5.97 -6.46
CA GLY A 252 6.38 -7.19 -6.18
C GLY A 252 7.81 -7.15 -6.70
N LEU A 253 8.01 -6.75 -7.95
CA LEU A 253 9.36 -6.69 -8.55
C LEU A 253 10.26 -5.65 -7.87
N ARG A 254 9.74 -4.47 -7.54
CA ARG A 254 10.51 -3.42 -6.85
C ARG A 254 10.74 -3.77 -5.38
N LEU A 255 9.81 -4.45 -4.70
CA LEU A 255 10.07 -5.02 -3.38
C LEU A 255 11.20 -6.04 -3.45
N ALA A 256 11.21 -6.97 -4.42
CA ALA A 256 12.32 -7.90 -4.59
C ALA A 256 13.67 -7.18 -4.78
N LYS A 257 13.70 -6.09 -5.56
CA LYS A 257 14.90 -5.25 -5.72
C LYS A 257 15.38 -4.69 -4.40
N VAL A 258 14.50 -4.06 -3.62
CA VAL A 258 14.82 -3.50 -2.30
C VAL A 258 15.37 -4.57 -1.37
N LEU A 259 14.71 -5.73 -1.30
CA LEU A 259 15.13 -6.84 -0.45
C LEU A 259 16.46 -7.46 -0.91
N ASN A 260 16.70 -7.56 -2.21
CA ASN A 260 17.97 -7.99 -2.77
C ASN A 260 19.10 -7.01 -2.45
N ASP A 261 18.86 -5.70 -2.46
CA ASP A 261 19.88 -4.71 -2.08
C ASP A 261 20.20 -4.75 -0.59
N ILE A 262 19.22 -5.08 0.26
CA ILE A 262 19.39 -5.15 1.72
C ILE A 262 20.08 -6.46 2.13
N PHE A 263 19.65 -7.59 1.56
CA PHE A 263 20.02 -8.91 2.03
C PHE A 263 20.91 -9.72 1.07
N GLY A 264 21.08 -9.25 -0.16
CA GLY A 264 21.90 -9.89 -1.20
C GLY A 264 23.39 -9.68 -1.02
#